data_AF-A0A291GYK4-F1
#
_entry.id   AF-A0A291GYK4-F1
#
_cell.length_a   1.000
_cell.length_b   1.000
_cell.length_c   1.000
_cell.angle_alpha   90.00
_cell.angle_beta   90.00
_cell.angle_gamma   90.00
#
_symmetry.space_group_name_H-M   'P 1'
#
loop_
_entity.id
_entity.type
_entity.pdbx_description
1 polymer ?
#
loop_
_entity_poly.entity_id
_entity_poly.type
_entity_poly.pdbx_seq_one_letter_code
_entity_poly.pdbx_strand_id
1 'polypeptide(L)'
;MSTPAPPPRHLPHDGPATPSNQFDGRQAARLRAAVSADLLPQERASADALVMTAWLTAEQRALYAPSLGSGPGTEEFAQRLADERRVVLEEGADPVEDELESAEQAERAARQLPLRLVEAVLLVVAFGLALITMVQSLRSDAAEIADRLPEQGVALLVLAVVCGLLAALVGAVATRRRDRMLLDWAVSRPGQLGRGLPLRRPLQGDSAGPAVARSLGPALLVGAGVLLIVAGAALLLISPMLGDLGGYSVWAPWLLGGGFAALLVAVALVYIRSRRVRQISRRSRAAQWVGPTPLSEEPPAV
;
A
#
# COMPACT_ATOMS: atom_id res chain seq x y z
N MET A 1 -30.46 -9.30 51.11
CA MET A 1 -29.43 -8.46 50.47
C MET A 1 -28.94 -9.21 49.24
N SER A 2 -29.39 -8.77 48.06
CA SER A 2 -29.14 -9.41 46.77
C SER A 2 -27.92 -8.77 46.11
N THR A 3 -26.84 -9.54 45.95
CA THR A 3 -25.66 -9.17 45.16
C THR A 3 -26.01 -9.19 43.66
N PRO A 4 -25.63 -8.17 42.88
CA PRO A 4 -25.90 -8.16 41.44
C PRO A 4 -25.00 -9.17 40.72
N ALA A 5 -25.54 -9.79 39.67
CA ALA A 5 -24.83 -10.78 38.87
C ALA A 5 -23.63 -10.16 38.12
N PRO A 6 -22.51 -10.91 37.96
CA PRO A 6 -21.37 -10.42 37.19
C PRO A 6 -21.73 -10.28 35.70
N PRO A 7 -21.21 -9.25 35.01
CA PRO A 7 -21.53 -9.02 33.61
C PRO A 7 -20.94 -10.11 32.69
N PRO A 8 -21.59 -10.41 31.55
CA PRO A 8 -21.14 -11.44 30.62
C PRO A 8 -19.78 -11.11 30.01
N ARG A 9 -18.94 -12.14 29.88
CA ARG A 9 -17.50 -12.09 29.58
C ARG A 9 -17.14 -11.70 28.14
N HIS A 10 -18.08 -11.14 27.38
CA HIS A 10 -17.98 -11.04 25.90
C HIS A 10 -18.02 -9.60 25.36
N LEU A 11 -18.02 -8.58 26.22
CA LEU A 11 -17.96 -7.19 25.77
C LEU A 11 -16.63 -6.55 26.22
N PRO A 12 -15.84 -5.96 25.30
CA PRO A 12 -14.69 -5.15 25.68
C PRO A 12 -15.16 -3.88 26.40
N HIS A 13 -14.41 -3.49 27.44
CA HIS A 13 -14.67 -2.30 28.25
C HIS A 13 -14.47 -1.02 27.43
N ASP A 14 -15.45 -0.11 27.47
CA ASP A 14 -15.35 1.23 26.92
C ASP A 14 -14.28 2.06 27.64
N GLY A 15 -13.34 2.61 26.86
CA GLY A 15 -12.37 3.63 27.28
C GLY A 15 -12.54 4.90 26.44
N PRO A 16 -12.16 6.08 26.96
CA PRO A 16 -12.78 7.35 26.62
C PRO A 16 -12.38 7.92 25.25
N ALA A 17 -13.31 8.67 24.68
CA ALA A 17 -13.19 9.41 23.42
C ALA A 17 -12.14 10.55 23.49
N THR A 18 -11.30 10.68 22.46
CA THR A 18 -10.54 11.91 22.11
C THR A 18 -9.95 11.77 20.67
N PRO A 19 -9.56 12.87 20.00
CA PRO A 19 -10.25 13.36 18.80
C PRO A 19 -9.67 12.89 17.45
N SER A 20 -10.50 13.10 16.42
CA SER A 20 -10.35 12.73 15.01
C SER A 20 -9.23 13.44 14.25
N ASN A 21 -8.32 12.66 13.66
CA ASN A 21 -7.91 12.71 12.25
C ASN A 21 -6.56 11.97 12.08
N GLN A 22 -6.53 10.95 11.20
CA GLN A 22 -5.42 10.04 10.80
C GLN A 22 -5.50 8.59 11.33
N PHE A 23 -6.20 8.32 12.43
CA PHE A 23 -6.37 6.94 12.96
C PHE A 23 -7.59 6.17 12.42
N ASP A 24 -8.52 6.86 11.75
CA ASP A 24 -9.79 6.28 11.27
C ASP A 24 -9.61 5.12 10.28
N GLY A 25 -8.50 5.08 9.53
CA GLY A 25 -8.22 3.98 8.60
C GLY A 25 -7.93 2.65 9.33
N ARG A 26 -7.19 2.70 10.44
CA ARG A 26 -6.85 1.52 11.24
C ARG A 26 -8.01 1.09 12.13
N GLN A 27 -8.74 2.05 12.70
CA GLN A 27 -9.94 1.77 13.47
C GLN A 27 -11.06 1.23 12.58
N ALA A 28 -11.32 1.80 11.40
CA ALA A 28 -12.29 1.23 10.45
C ALA A 28 -11.85 -0.11 9.88
N ALA A 29 -10.54 -0.36 9.74
CA ALA A 29 -10.03 -1.69 9.37
C ALA A 29 -10.22 -2.71 10.50
N ARG A 30 -10.02 -2.31 11.76
CA ARG A 30 -10.31 -3.14 12.95
C ARG A 30 -11.81 -3.39 13.12
N LEU A 31 -12.65 -2.37 12.94
CA LEU A 31 -14.11 -2.48 12.99
C LEU A 31 -14.64 -3.38 11.86
N ARG A 32 -14.10 -3.26 10.64
CA ARG A 32 -14.42 -4.18 9.54
C ARG A 32 -13.81 -5.58 9.71
N ALA A 33 -12.76 -5.74 10.50
CA ALA A 33 -12.21 -7.05 10.86
C ALA A 33 -13.08 -7.73 11.92
N ALA A 34 -13.59 -6.96 12.89
CA ALA A 34 -14.57 -7.40 13.88
C ALA A 34 -15.91 -7.77 13.22
N VAL A 35 -16.48 -6.89 12.38
CA VAL A 35 -17.72 -7.18 11.62
C VAL A 35 -17.55 -8.36 10.65
N SER A 36 -16.34 -8.63 10.16
CA SER A 36 -16.09 -9.82 9.34
C SER A 36 -15.84 -11.09 10.14
N ALA A 37 -15.56 -10.98 11.45
CA ALA A 37 -15.56 -12.13 12.35
C ALA A 37 -16.99 -12.61 12.64
N ASP A 38 -18.00 -11.76 12.40
CA ASP A 38 -19.42 -12.09 12.54
C ASP A 38 -20.06 -12.68 11.26
N LEU A 39 -19.31 -12.81 10.16
CA LEU A 39 -19.83 -13.45 8.94
C LEU A 39 -19.87 -14.97 9.11
N LEU A 40 -20.96 -15.59 8.65
CA LEU A 40 -21.06 -17.05 8.57
C LEU A 40 -19.94 -17.60 7.66
N PRO A 41 -19.37 -18.79 7.96
CA PRO A 41 -18.28 -19.39 7.18
C PRO A 41 -18.55 -19.42 5.66
N GLN A 42 -19.79 -19.72 5.26
CA GLN A 42 -20.21 -19.74 3.86
C GLN A 42 -20.15 -18.37 3.17
N GLU A 43 -20.63 -17.31 3.83
CA GLU A 43 -20.60 -15.95 3.30
C GLU A 43 -19.16 -15.44 3.18
N ARG A 44 -18.33 -15.77 4.16
CA ARG A 44 -16.90 -15.46 4.13
C ARG A 44 -16.19 -16.21 3.01
N ALA A 45 -16.43 -17.51 2.87
CA ALA A 45 -15.80 -18.34 1.85
C ALA A 45 -16.12 -17.85 0.44
N SER A 46 -17.40 -17.54 0.16
CA SER A 46 -17.81 -17.00 -1.14
C SER A 46 -17.19 -15.64 -1.46
N ALA A 47 -17.14 -14.73 -0.48
CA ALA A 47 -16.50 -13.43 -0.66
C ALA A 47 -14.99 -13.54 -0.89
N ASP A 48 -14.29 -14.39 -0.14
CA ASP A 48 -12.86 -14.64 -0.29
C ASP A 48 -12.55 -15.30 -1.64
N ALA A 49 -13.36 -16.28 -2.05
CA ALA A 49 -13.22 -16.96 -3.34
C ALA A 49 -13.34 -16.00 -4.51
N LEU A 50 -14.36 -15.13 -4.53
CA LEU A 50 -14.51 -14.11 -5.59
C LEU A 50 -13.29 -13.17 -5.66
N VAL A 51 -12.77 -12.75 -4.51
CA VAL A 51 -11.57 -11.91 -4.44
C VAL A 51 -10.34 -12.65 -4.97
N MET A 52 -10.18 -13.93 -4.61
CA MET A 52 -9.07 -14.76 -5.06
C MET A 52 -9.15 -15.06 -6.55
N THR A 53 -10.32 -15.45 -7.07
CA THR A 53 -10.55 -15.67 -8.50
C THR A 53 -10.26 -14.41 -9.32
N ALA A 54 -10.61 -13.22 -8.82
CA ALA A 54 -10.29 -11.95 -9.48
C ALA A 54 -8.81 -11.54 -9.35
N TRP A 55 -8.07 -12.14 -8.41
CA TRP A 55 -6.64 -11.86 -8.22
C TRP A 55 -5.76 -12.79 -9.05
N LEU A 56 -6.15 -14.05 -9.21
CA LEU A 56 -5.44 -15.04 -10.01
C LEU A 56 -5.52 -14.74 -11.51
N THR A 57 -4.45 -15.05 -12.23
CA THR A 57 -4.44 -14.97 -13.70
C THR A 57 -5.27 -16.10 -14.31
N ALA A 58 -5.58 -16.01 -15.61
CA ALA A 58 -6.24 -17.11 -16.32
C ALA A 58 -5.40 -18.40 -16.31
N GLU A 59 -4.08 -18.27 -16.48
CA GLU A 59 -3.12 -19.38 -16.42
C GLU A 59 -3.10 -20.04 -15.04
N GLN A 60 -3.06 -19.24 -13.97
CA GLN A 60 -3.09 -19.75 -12.59
C GLN A 60 -4.40 -20.50 -12.31
N ARG A 61 -5.54 -19.95 -12.73
CA ARG A 61 -6.82 -20.64 -12.56
C ARG A 61 -6.88 -21.94 -13.34
N ALA A 62 -6.36 -21.96 -14.57
CA ALA A 62 -6.29 -23.18 -15.36
C ALA A 62 -5.38 -24.25 -14.72
N LEU A 63 -4.29 -23.84 -14.06
CA LEU A 63 -3.38 -24.75 -13.37
C LEU A 63 -4.01 -25.35 -12.10
N TYR A 64 -4.82 -24.57 -11.36
CA TYR A 64 -5.51 -25.05 -10.16
C TYR A 64 -6.84 -25.77 -10.44
N ALA A 65 -7.47 -25.53 -11.60
CA ALA A 65 -8.79 -26.08 -11.90
C ALA A 65 -8.90 -27.63 -11.74
N PRO A 66 -7.89 -28.44 -12.13
CA PRO A 66 -7.94 -29.89 -11.96
C PRO A 66 -7.99 -30.34 -10.50
N SER A 67 -7.22 -29.72 -9.60
CA SER A 67 -7.23 -30.07 -8.17
C SER A 67 -8.54 -29.66 -7.49
N LEU A 68 -9.15 -28.58 -7.98
CA LEU A 68 -10.42 -28.05 -7.50
C LEU A 68 -11.64 -28.81 -8.06
N GLY A 69 -11.45 -29.68 -9.07
CA GLY A 69 -12.56 -30.30 -9.80
C GLY A 69 -13.44 -29.29 -10.53
N SER A 70 -12.85 -28.16 -10.97
CA SER A 70 -13.52 -27.05 -11.64
C SER A 70 -13.41 -27.18 -13.16
N GLY A 71 -14.49 -26.88 -13.89
CA GLY A 71 -14.44 -26.59 -15.32
C GLY A 71 -13.67 -25.31 -15.67
N PRO A 72 -13.60 -24.94 -16.96
CA PRO A 72 -12.91 -23.74 -17.44
C PRO A 72 -13.63 -22.42 -17.09
N GLY A 73 -14.84 -22.50 -16.55
CA GLY A 73 -15.67 -21.35 -16.22
C GLY A 73 -15.17 -20.58 -15.00
N THR A 74 -15.10 -19.26 -15.10
CA THR A 74 -14.61 -18.41 -14.00
C THR A 74 -15.55 -18.39 -12.80
N GLU A 75 -16.85 -18.51 -13.04
CA GLU A 75 -17.88 -18.54 -11.99
C GLU A 75 -17.93 -19.89 -11.29
N GLU A 76 -17.86 -20.98 -12.06
CA GLU A 76 -17.73 -22.34 -11.53
C GLU A 76 -16.47 -22.49 -10.67
N PHE A 77 -15.33 -21.96 -11.13
CA PHE A 77 -14.09 -21.92 -10.36
C PHE A 77 -14.27 -21.18 -9.02
N ALA A 78 -14.95 -20.03 -9.03
CA ALA A 78 -15.20 -19.27 -7.81
C ALA A 78 -16.12 -20.03 -6.84
N GLN A 79 -17.15 -20.71 -7.35
CA GLN A 79 -18.06 -21.53 -6.55
C GLN A 79 -17.32 -22.71 -5.91
N ARG A 80 -16.56 -23.47 -6.69
CA ARG A 80 -15.78 -24.60 -6.18
C ARG A 80 -14.73 -24.16 -5.16
N LEU A 81 -14.06 -23.03 -5.39
CA LEU A 81 -13.09 -22.48 -4.45
C LEU A 81 -13.77 -22.01 -3.15
N ALA A 82 -15.00 -21.49 -3.23
CA ALA A 82 -15.79 -21.17 -2.06
C ALA A 82 -16.15 -22.43 -1.26
N ASP A 83 -16.50 -23.53 -1.93
CA ASP A 83 -16.79 -24.80 -1.25
C ASP A 83 -15.55 -25.34 -0.53
N GLU A 84 -14.39 -25.36 -1.18
CA GLU A 84 -13.11 -25.78 -0.58
C GLU A 84 -12.77 -24.93 0.65
N ARG A 85 -12.89 -23.60 0.53
CA ARG A 85 -12.60 -22.67 1.64
C ARG A 85 -13.62 -22.75 2.77
N ARG A 86 -14.89 -23.05 2.47
CA ARG A 86 -15.93 -23.24 3.47
C ARG A 86 -15.60 -24.45 4.35
N VAL A 87 -15.25 -25.59 3.72
CA VAL A 87 -14.85 -26.80 4.45
C VAL A 87 -13.71 -26.50 5.42
N VAL A 88 -12.67 -25.80 4.94
CA VAL A 88 -11.54 -25.43 5.81
C VAL A 88 -11.94 -24.49 6.95
N LEU A 89 -12.88 -23.57 6.73
CA LEU A 89 -13.37 -22.65 7.77
C LEU A 89 -14.28 -23.34 8.81
N GLU A 90 -15.05 -24.35 8.39
CA GLU A 90 -16.01 -25.07 9.24
C GLU A 90 -15.36 -26.24 10.00
N GLU A 91 -14.54 -27.02 9.32
CA GLU A 91 -13.94 -28.26 9.83
C GLU A 91 -12.50 -28.04 10.33
N GLY A 92 -11.86 -26.95 9.91
CA GLY A 92 -10.43 -26.70 10.10
C GLY A 92 -9.59 -27.25 8.94
N ALA A 93 -8.34 -26.77 8.83
CA ALA A 93 -7.39 -27.33 7.88
C ALA A 93 -6.67 -28.53 8.48
N ASP A 94 -6.80 -29.69 7.83
CA ASP A 94 -5.92 -30.82 8.11
C ASP A 94 -4.46 -30.44 7.85
N PRO A 95 -3.53 -30.83 8.74
CA PRO A 95 -2.11 -30.54 8.56
C PRO A 95 -1.57 -31.30 7.35
N VAL A 96 -0.96 -30.57 6.43
CA VAL A 96 -0.22 -31.17 5.31
C VAL A 96 1.25 -31.23 5.70
N GLU A 97 1.84 -32.42 5.59
CA GLU A 97 3.27 -32.63 5.80
C GLU A 97 4.05 -31.70 4.86
N ASP A 98 5.12 -31.05 5.36
CA ASP A 98 5.97 -30.08 4.65
C ASP A 98 5.40 -28.67 4.40
N GLU A 99 4.11 -28.39 4.68
CA GLU A 99 3.44 -27.19 4.17
C GLU A 99 4.12 -25.88 4.59
N LEU A 100 4.51 -25.80 5.86
CA LEU A 100 5.20 -24.64 6.42
C LEU A 100 6.64 -24.51 5.90
N GLU A 101 7.33 -25.63 5.69
CA GLU A 101 8.71 -25.64 5.18
C GLU A 101 8.73 -25.24 3.71
N SER A 102 7.81 -25.80 2.91
CA SER A 102 7.62 -25.46 1.50
C SER A 102 7.26 -23.99 1.33
N ALA A 103 6.36 -23.47 2.17
CA ALA A 103 6.01 -22.05 2.18
C ALA A 103 7.20 -21.15 2.52
N GLU A 104 8.02 -21.56 3.49
CA GLU A 104 9.24 -20.82 3.83
C GLU A 104 10.25 -20.82 2.68
N GLN A 105 10.47 -21.97 2.03
CA GLN A 105 11.33 -22.07 0.85
C GLN A 105 10.81 -21.20 -0.29
N ALA A 106 9.50 -21.18 -0.53
CA ALA A 106 8.86 -20.30 -1.50
C ALA A 106 9.03 -18.82 -1.14
N GLU A 107 8.89 -18.44 0.13
CA GLU A 107 9.16 -17.08 0.60
C GLU A 107 10.62 -16.67 0.36
N ARG A 108 11.58 -17.57 0.62
CA ARG A 108 13.01 -17.34 0.37
C ARG A 108 13.29 -17.19 -1.13
N ALA A 109 12.73 -18.05 -1.97
CA ALA A 109 12.87 -18.00 -3.42
C ALA A 109 12.23 -16.74 -4.02
N ALA A 110 11.10 -16.29 -3.47
CA ALA A 110 10.40 -15.09 -3.90
C ALA A 110 11.10 -13.78 -3.47
N ARG A 111 12.21 -13.84 -2.71
CA ARG A 111 12.97 -12.65 -2.30
C ARG A 111 13.59 -11.99 -3.53
N GLN A 112 13.05 -10.83 -3.88
CA GLN A 112 13.58 -9.98 -4.96
C GLN A 112 14.80 -9.16 -4.51
N LEU A 113 15.78 -9.77 -3.84
CA LEU A 113 16.97 -9.10 -3.29
C LEU A 113 17.66 -8.13 -4.27
N PRO A 114 17.96 -8.50 -5.54
CA PRO A 114 18.62 -7.56 -6.46
C PRO A 114 17.78 -6.31 -6.72
N LEU A 115 16.47 -6.46 -6.95
CA LEU A 115 15.57 -5.30 -7.14
C LEU A 115 15.44 -4.47 -5.86
N ARG A 116 15.51 -5.10 -4.68
CA ARG A 116 15.49 -4.39 -3.38
C ARG A 116 16.77 -3.60 -3.14
N LEU A 117 17.93 -4.10 -3.57
CA LEU A 117 19.17 -3.36 -3.53
C LEU A 117 19.11 -2.15 -4.45
N VAL A 118 18.59 -2.30 -5.68
CA VAL A 118 18.38 -1.18 -6.61
C VAL A 118 17.42 -0.14 -6.02
N GLU A 119 16.29 -0.57 -5.44
CA GLU A 119 15.37 0.33 -4.72
C GLU A 119 16.09 1.10 -3.60
N ALA A 120 16.87 0.42 -2.77
CA ALA A 120 17.60 1.03 -1.67
C ALA A 120 18.64 2.05 -2.16
N VAL A 121 19.44 1.70 -3.18
CA VAL A 121 20.44 2.60 -3.76
C VAL A 121 19.77 3.84 -4.35
N LEU A 122 18.68 3.68 -5.11
CA LEU A 122 17.95 4.81 -5.68
C LEU A 122 17.37 5.74 -4.61
N LEU A 123 16.87 5.20 -3.49
CA LEU A 123 16.39 6.00 -2.36
C LEU A 123 17.53 6.75 -1.66
N VAL A 124 18.68 6.11 -1.46
CA VAL A 124 19.86 6.75 -0.87
C VAL A 124 20.35 7.89 -1.76
N VAL A 125 20.41 7.68 -3.08
CA VAL A 125 20.77 8.72 -4.05
C VAL A 125 19.77 9.88 -4.02
N ALA A 126 18.46 9.59 -4.08
CA ALA A 126 17.42 10.61 -4.02
C ALA A 126 17.50 11.45 -2.74
N PHE A 127 17.70 10.79 -1.59
CA PHE A 127 17.86 11.45 -0.30
C PHE A 127 19.13 12.30 -0.25
N GLY A 128 20.26 11.76 -0.72
CA GLY A 128 21.54 12.49 -0.78
C GLY A 128 21.44 13.76 -1.63
N LEU A 129 20.82 13.67 -2.80
CA LEU A 129 20.59 14.83 -3.68
C LEU A 129 19.71 15.88 -2.99
N ALA A 130 18.59 15.47 -2.36
CA ALA A 130 17.73 16.39 -1.64
C ALA A 130 18.45 17.07 -0.45
N LEU A 131 19.27 16.32 0.28
CA LEU A 131 20.07 16.84 1.40
C LEU A 131 21.13 17.83 0.93
N ILE A 132 21.82 17.53 -0.18
CA ILE A 132 22.80 18.44 -0.78
C ILE A 132 22.12 19.75 -1.18
N THR A 133 20.98 19.69 -1.87
CA THR A 133 20.21 20.89 -2.25
C THR A 133 19.78 21.70 -1.02
N MET A 134 19.31 21.03 0.04
CA MET A 134 18.93 21.69 1.30
C MET A 134 20.12 22.37 1.98
N VAL A 135 21.27 21.70 2.07
CA VAL A 135 22.48 22.25 2.71
C VAL A 135 23.04 23.43 1.90
N GLN A 136 23.04 23.34 0.56
CA GLN A 136 23.46 24.44 -0.30
C GLN A 136 22.54 25.65 -0.13
N SER A 137 21.22 25.43 -0.03
CA SER A 137 20.26 26.50 0.21
C SER A 137 20.44 27.16 1.58
N LEU A 138 20.69 26.38 2.64
CA LEU A 138 20.94 26.90 3.99
C LEU A 138 22.26 27.68 4.12
N ARG A 139 23.25 27.36 3.30
CA ARG A 139 24.56 28.04 3.28
C ARG A 139 24.58 29.28 2.38
N SER A 140 23.53 29.53 1.62
CA SER A 140 23.45 30.70 0.76
C SER A 140 23.07 31.94 1.59
N ASP A 141 23.91 32.97 1.55
CA ASP A 141 23.67 34.26 2.23
C ASP A 141 22.63 35.14 1.50
N ALA A 142 21.94 34.61 0.50
CA ALA A 142 20.97 35.35 -0.29
C ALA A 142 19.71 35.70 0.54
N ALA A 143 19.20 36.91 0.40
CA ALA A 143 18.03 37.39 1.12
C ALA A 143 16.71 36.82 0.56
N GLU A 144 16.65 36.57 -0.74
CA GLU A 144 15.44 36.10 -1.44
C GLU A 144 15.52 34.60 -1.77
N ILE A 145 14.39 33.88 -1.63
CA ILE A 145 14.29 32.43 -1.87
C ILE A 145 14.67 32.06 -3.32
N ALA A 146 14.43 32.96 -4.28
CA ALA A 146 14.79 32.77 -5.68
C ALA A 146 16.31 32.72 -5.89
N ASP A 147 17.06 33.55 -5.17
CA ASP A 147 18.53 33.62 -5.23
C ASP A 147 19.22 32.59 -4.33
N ARG A 148 18.47 31.94 -3.42
CA ARG A 148 18.96 30.85 -2.55
C ARG A 148 19.04 29.49 -3.26
N LEU A 149 18.44 29.36 -4.43
CA LEU A 149 18.56 28.15 -5.25
C LEU A 149 19.79 28.31 -6.14
N PRO A 150 20.90 27.57 -5.90
CA PRO A 150 22.05 27.61 -6.80
C PRO A 150 21.61 27.21 -8.21
N GLU A 151 22.30 27.66 -9.26
CA GLU A 151 21.97 27.33 -10.66
C GLU A 151 21.79 25.81 -10.89
N GLN A 152 22.49 24.99 -10.10
CA GLN A 152 22.43 23.53 -10.14
C GLN A 152 21.35 22.93 -9.22
N GLY A 153 20.78 23.70 -8.29
CA GLY A 153 19.84 23.25 -7.27
C GLY A 153 18.54 22.70 -7.85
N VAL A 154 18.01 23.35 -8.90
CA VAL A 154 16.83 22.86 -9.63
C VAL A 154 17.11 21.53 -10.31
N ALA A 155 18.27 21.39 -10.97
CA ALA A 155 18.66 20.14 -11.63
C ALA A 155 18.82 18.99 -10.63
N LEU A 156 19.44 19.25 -9.46
CA LEU A 156 19.59 18.26 -8.38
C LEU A 156 18.23 17.83 -7.81
N LEU A 157 17.29 18.77 -7.64
CA LEU A 157 15.93 18.47 -7.17
C LEU A 157 15.15 17.61 -8.18
N VAL A 158 15.23 17.96 -9.47
CA VAL A 158 14.62 17.17 -10.55
C VAL A 158 15.21 15.76 -10.56
N LEU A 159 16.53 15.62 -10.46
CA LEU A 159 17.20 14.32 -10.41
C LEU A 159 16.78 13.51 -9.17
N ALA A 160 16.66 14.15 -8.00
CA ALA A 160 16.17 13.51 -6.78
C ALA A 160 14.75 12.95 -6.96
N VAL A 161 13.85 13.73 -7.57
CA VAL A 161 12.48 13.30 -7.88
C VAL A 161 12.48 12.12 -8.84
N VAL A 162 13.29 12.18 -9.92
CA VAL A 162 13.40 11.07 -10.89
C VAL A 162 13.91 9.79 -10.21
N CYS A 163 14.96 9.87 -9.39
CA CYS A 163 15.46 8.74 -8.61
C CYS A 163 14.40 8.17 -7.66
N GLY A 164 13.64 9.03 -6.98
CA GLY A 164 12.53 8.61 -6.11
C GLY A 164 11.40 7.90 -6.86
N LEU A 165 11.03 8.38 -8.05
CA LEU A 165 10.04 7.75 -8.91
C LEU A 165 10.52 6.39 -9.44
N LEU A 166 11.78 6.28 -9.85
CA LEU A 166 12.38 5.02 -10.27
C LEU A 166 12.43 4.02 -9.10
N ALA A 167 12.80 4.46 -7.89
CA ALA A 167 12.77 3.61 -6.70
C ALA A 167 11.37 3.08 -6.42
N ALA A 168 10.34 3.93 -6.54
CA ALA A 168 8.94 3.52 -6.40
C ALA A 168 8.51 2.52 -7.48
N LEU A 169 8.95 2.70 -8.73
CA LEU A 169 8.66 1.76 -9.82
C LEU A 169 9.33 0.39 -9.55
N VAL A 170 10.62 0.38 -9.23
CA VAL A 170 11.39 -0.84 -8.93
C VAL A 170 10.80 -1.57 -7.74
N GLY A 171 10.46 -0.85 -6.66
CA GLY A 171 9.80 -1.42 -5.49
C GLY A 171 8.45 -2.05 -5.83
N ALA A 172 7.62 -1.38 -6.64
CA ALA A 172 6.33 -1.90 -7.08
C ALA A 172 6.45 -3.14 -7.99
N VAL A 173 7.47 -3.20 -8.85
CA VAL A 173 7.77 -4.38 -9.67
C VAL A 173 8.25 -5.53 -8.78
N ALA A 174 9.12 -5.26 -7.81
CA ALA A 174 9.63 -6.25 -6.88
C ALA A 174 8.50 -6.86 -6.01
N THR A 175 7.56 -6.05 -5.51
CA THR A 175 6.39 -6.57 -4.80
C THR A 175 5.51 -7.41 -5.73
N ARG A 176 5.18 -6.92 -6.93
CA ARG A 176 4.36 -7.70 -7.89
C ARG A 176 4.98 -9.04 -8.26
N ARG A 177 6.28 -9.11 -8.48
CA ARG A 177 6.99 -10.36 -8.79
C ARG A 177 6.97 -11.32 -7.61
N ARG A 178 7.24 -10.83 -6.40
CA ARG A 178 7.16 -11.62 -5.17
C ARG A 178 5.75 -12.20 -5.00
N ASP A 179 4.72 -11.38 -5.12
CA ASP A 179 3.34 -11.79 -4.93
C ASP A 179 2.93 -12.84 -5.97
N ARG A 180 3.34 -12.65 -7.24
CA ARG A 180 3.09 -13.63 -8.31
C ARG A 180 3.75 -14.98 -8.01
N MET A 181 5.01 -15.00 -7.59
CA MET A 181 5.71 -16.24 -7.24
C MET A 181 5.06 -16.98 -6.06
N LEU A 182 4.58 -16.24 -5.06
CA LEU A 182 3.88 -16.83 -3.92
C LEU A 182 2.49 -17.37 -4.31
N LEU A 183 1.79 -16.69 -5.20
CA LEU A 183 0.54 -17.21 -5.77
C LEU A 183 0.79 -18.43 -6.67
N ASP A 184 1.84 -18.43 -7.48
CA ASP A 184 2.21 -19.59 -8.30
C ASP A 184 2.52 -20.82 -7.44
N TRP A 185 3.19 -20.62 -6.29
CA TRP A 185 3.37 -21.68 -5.28
C TRP A 185 2.05 -22.18 -4.70
N ALA A 186 1.12 -21.29 -4.36
CA ALA A 186 -0.16 -21.74 -3.81
C ALA A 186 -1.02 -22.46 -4.85
N VAL A 187 -0.94 -22.03 -6.11
CA VAL A 187 -1.68 -22.64 -7.23
C VAL A 187 -1.09 -24.01 -7.61
N SER A 188 0.21 -24.25 -7.38
CA SER A 188 0.80 -25.56 -7.68
C SER A 188 0.47 -26.65 -6.66
N ARG A 189 -0.20 -26.30 -5.54
CA ARG A 189 -0.51 -27.23 -4.45
C ARG A 189 -2.02 -27.43 -4.28
N PRO A 190 -2.53 -28.67 -4.32
CA PRO A 190 -3.95 -28.94 -4.16
C PRO A 190 -4.44 -28.55 -2.75
N GLY A 191 -5.59 -27.87 -2.66
CA GLY A 191 -6.19 -27.45 -1.39
C GLY A 191 -5.57 -26.19 -0.76
N GLN A 192 -4.50 -25.63 -1.33
CA GLN A 192 -3.78 -24.52 -0.70
C GLN A 192 -4.57 -23.20 -0.78
N LEU A 193 -5.28 -22.94 -1.88
CA LEU A 193 -6.03 -21.70 -2.04
C LEU A 193 -7.22 -21.62 -1.07
N GLY A 194 -7.86 -22.75 -0.75
CA GLY A 194 -8.88 -22.85 0.29
C GLY A 194 -8.31 -22.56 1.69
N ARG A 195 -7.16 -23.15 2.02
CA ARG A 195 -6.47 -22.95 3.31
C ARG A 195 -5.83 -21.57 3.49
N GLY A 196 -5.50 -20.90 2.39
CA GLY A 196 -4.78 -19.63 2.40
C GLY A 196 -3.26 -19.82 2.38
N LEU A 197 -2.51 -18.72 2.56
CA LEU A 197 -1.05 -18.75 2.44
C LEU A 197 -0.38 -18.61 3.83
N PRO A 198 0.35 -19.65 4.32
CA PRO A 198 1.04 -19.63 5.61
C PRO A 198 2.32 -18.80 5.54
N LEU A 199 2.15 -17.48 5.46
CA LEU A 199 3.25 -16.55 5.26
C LEU A 199 3.67 -15.88 6.55
N ARG A 200 4.98 -15.79 6.77
CA ARG A 200 5.57 -15.01 7.87
C ARG A 200 5.45 -13.52 7.59
N ARG A 201 5.45 -13.14 6.31
CA ARG A 201 5.30 -11.74 5.87
C ARG A 201 4.09 -11.58 4.96
N PRO A 202 3.25 -10.56 5.16
CA PRO A 202 2.04 -10.39 4.36
C PRO A 202 2.35 -10.28 2.87
N LEU A 203 1.49 -10.88 2.04
CA LEU A 203 1.54 -10.90 0.56
C LEU A 203 1.51 -9.54 -0.11
N GLN A 204 1.38 -8.46 0.64
CA GLN A 204 1.33 -7.09 0.12
C GLN A 204 2.07 -6.14 1.07
N GLY A 205 3.11 -6.65 1.74
CA GLY A 205 4.03 -5.83 2.54
C GLY A 205 4.64 -4.74 1.65
N ASP A 206 4.31 -3.49 1.96
CA ASP A 206 4.75 -2.35 1.17
C ASP A 206 6.28 -2.25 1.17
N SER A 207 6.86 -2.05 -0.02
CA SER A 207 8.26 -1.67 -0.13
C SER A 207 8.44 -0.19 0.19
N ALA A 208 9.65 0.18 0.63
CA ALA A 208 9.93 1.52 1.13
C ALA A 208 9.69 2.61 0.07
N GLY A 209 10.11 2.39 -1.18
CA GLY A 209 9.97 3.39 -2.25
C GLY A 209 8.52 3.75 -2.57
N PRO A 210 7.66 2.79 -2.93
CA PRO A 210 6.23 2.99 -3.07
C PRO A 210 5.56 3.55 -1.82
N ALA A 211 5.98 3.17 -0.61
CA ALA A 211 5.41 3.70 0.63
C ALA A 211 5.72 5.20 0.77
N VAL A 212 6.99 5.59 0.57
CA VAL A 212 7.47 6.97 0.61
C VAL A 212 6.79 7.82 -0.47
N ALA A 213 6.72 7.34 -1.71
CA ALA A 213 6.03 8.05 -2.79
C ALA A 213 4.53 8.22 -2.49
N ARG A 214 3.89 7.22 -1.86
CA ARG A 214 2.45 7.27 -1.51
C ARG A 214 2.15 8.15 -0.30
N SER A 215 3.08 8.31 0.63
CA SER A 215 2.90 9.16 1.81
C SER A 215 3.26 10.62 1.51
N LEU A 216 4.40 10.86 0.87
CA LEU A 216 4.92 12.21 0.62
C LEU A 216 4.36 12.82 -0.67
N GLY A 217 4.09 12.03 -1.71
CA GLY A 217 3.66 12.55 -3.02
C GLY A 217 2.44 13.48 -2.95
N PRO A 218 1.30 13.05 -2.38
CA PRO A 218 0.12 13.91 -2.24
C PRO A 218 0.37 15.13 -1.35
N ALA A 219 1.14 14.98 -0.27
CA ALA A 219 1.44 16.09 0.63
C ALA A 219 2.31 17.16 -0.04
N LEU A 220 3.33 16.75 -0.81
CA LEU A 220 4.18 17.63 -1.59
C LEU A 220 3.39 18.33 -2.70
N LEU A 221 2.48 17.62 -3.39
CA LEU A 221 1.62 18.21 -4.42
C LEU A 221 0.65 19.25 -3.83
N VAL A 222 0.10 19.00 -2.64
CA VAL A 222 -0.74 19.98 -1.94
C VAL A 222 0.08 21.21 -1.57
N GLY A 223 1.24 21.03 -0.95
CA GLY A 223 2.13 22.14 -0.59
C GLY A 223 2.56 22.96 -1.80
N ALA A 224 3.04 22.31 -2.85
CA ALA A 224 3.43 22.95 -4.10
C ALA A 224 2.24 23.66 -4.76
N GLY A 225 1.06 23.03 -4.80
CA GLY A 225 -0.15 23.60 -5.39
C GLY A 225 -0.59 24.88 -4.68
N VAL A 226 -0.62 24.88 -3.35
CA VAL A 226 -0.93 26.08 -2.55
C VAL A 226 0.10 27.18 -2.78
N LEU A 227 1.40 26.86 -2.76
CA LEU A 227 2.46 27.83 -2.99
C LEU A 227 2.38 28.47 -4.38
N LEU A 228 2.13 27.68 -5.42
CA LEU A 228 1.96 28.18 -6.78
C LEU A 228 0.75 29.10 -6.91
N ILE A 229 -0.38 28.75 -6.28
CA ILE A 229 -1.57 29.60 -6.29
C ILE A 229 -1.29 30.93 -5.58
N VAL A 230 -0.68 30.88 -4.40
CA VAL A 230 -0.34 32.08 -3.63
C VAL A 230 0.65 32.97 -4.40
N ALA A 231 1.67 32.39 -5.00
CA ALA A 231 2.64 33.12 -5.82
C ALA A 231 1.98 33.76 -7.06
N GLY A 232 1.13 33.01 -7.78
CA GLY A 232 0.40 33.54 -8.94
C GLY A 232 -0.58 34.65 -8.56
N ALA A 233 -1.29 34.50 -7.44
CA ALA A 233 -2.18 35.53 -6.91
C ALA A 233 -1.41 36.79 -6.48
N ALA A 234 -0.27 36.62 -5.80
CA ALA A 234 0.59 37.73 -5.40
C ALA A 234 1.11 38.50 -6.63
N LEU A 235 1.55 37.81 -7.69
CA LEU A 235 1.96 38.44 -8.94
C LEU A 235 0.82 39.25 -9.57
N LEU A 236 -0.41 38.73 -9.62
CA LEU A 236 -1.56 39.49 -10.16
C LEU A 236 -1.92 40.73 -9.34
N LEU A 237 -1.72 40.70 -8.01
CA LEU A 237 -2.03 41.81 -7.12
C LEU A 237 -0.92 42.88 -7.10
N ILE A 238 0.33 42.46 -7.19
CA ILE A 238 1.51 43.32 -7.06
C ILE A 238 1.91 43.95 -8.41
N SER A 239 1.81 43.19 -9.51
CA SER A 239 2.19 43.66 -10.85
C SER A 239 1.52 44.96 -11.32
N PRO A 240 0.21 45.21 -11.10
CA PRO A 240 -0.41 46.48 -11.46
C PRO A 240 0.04 47.65 -10.57
N MET A 241 0.49 47.39 -9.34
CA MET A 241 1.00 48.42 -8.42
C MET A 241 2.43 48.87 -8.76
N LEU A 242 3.26 47.99 -9.34
CA LEU A 242 4.63 48.29 -9.73
C LEU A 242 4.81 48.60 -11.22
N GLY A 243 3.75 48.57 -12.03
CA GLY A 243 3.83 48.89 -13.46
C GLY A 243 4.55 47.82 -14.30
N ASP A 244 4.28 46.54 -14.04
CA ASP A 244 4.77 45.35 -14.79
C ASP A 244 6.24 45.44 -15.27
N LEU A 245 7.13 45.89 -14.38
CA LEU A 245 8.56 45.93 -14.61
C LEU A 245 9.12 44.49 -14.64
N GLY A 246 9.05 43.84 -15.81
CA GLY A 246 9.67 42.53 -16.07
C GLY A 246 8.79 41.47 -16.74
N GLY A 247 7.51 41.76 -17.03
CA GLY A 247 6.63 40.82 -17.74
C GLY A 247 6.28 39.56 -16.94
N TYR A 248 6.48 39.59 -15.62
CA TYR A 248 6.19 38.48 -14.71
C TYR A 248 4.68 38.19 -14.59
N SER A 249 3.83 39.16 -14.95
CA SER A 249 2.38 39.01 -15.06
C SER A 249 1.95 37.86 -15.99
N VAL A 250 2.73 37.60 -17.04
CA VAL A 250 2.48 36.52 -18.04
C VAL A 250 2.54 35.13 -17.41
N TRP A 251 3.32 34.96 -16.33
CA TRP A 251 3.46 33.68 -15.63
C TRP A 251 2.35 33.42 -14.62
N ALA A 252 1.67 34.46 -14.15
CA ALA A 252 0.63 34.34 -13.14
C ALA A 252 -0.52 33.37 -13.49
N PRO A 253 -1.12 33.37 -14.71
CA PRO A 253 -2.14 32.38 -15.07
C PRO A 253 -1.59 30.95 -15.10
N TRP A 254 -0.32 30.75 -15.47
CA TRP A 254 0.33 29.44 -15.46
C TRP A 254 0.57 28.92 -14.04
N LEU A 255 0.97 29.80 -13.12
CA LEU A 255 1.16 29.45 -11.71
C LEU A 255 -0.17 29.10 -11.03
N LEU A 256 -1.22 29.89 -11.28
CA LEU A 256 -2.57 29.62 -10.77
C LEU A 256 -3.14 28.31 -11.35
N GLY A 257 -3.10 28.16 -12.68
CA GLY A 257 -3.60 26.96 -13.36
C GLY A 257 -2.82 25.70 -12.99
N GLY A 258 -1.49 25.79 -12.94
CA GLY A 258 -0.60 24.70 -12.52
C GLY A 258 -0.81 24.31 -11.06
N GLY A 259 -0.96 25.28 -10.15
CA GLY A 259 -1.23 25.02 -8.75
C GLY A 259 -2.60 24.35 -8.53
N PHE A 260 -3.63 24.79 -9.24
CA PHE A 260 -4.96 24.15 -9.21
C PHE A 260 -4.90 22.72 -9.76
N ALA A 261 -4.22 22.50 -10.89
CA ALA A 261 -4.03 21.18 -11.45
C ALA A 261 -3.29 20.24 -10.48
N ALA A 262 -2.25 20.73 -9.79
CA ALA A 262 -1.53 19.96 -8.77
C ALA A 262 -2.46 19.52 -7.62
N LEU A 263 -3.38 20.39 -7.17
CA LEU A 263 -4.38 20.04 -6.16
C LEU A 263 -5.36 18.97 -6.65
N LEU A 264 -5.87 19.08 -7.89
CA LEU A 264 -6.75 18.06 -8.47
C LEU A 264 -6.05 16.70 -8.57
N VAL A 265 -4.79 16.69 -9.01
CA VAL A 265 -3.98 15.47 -9.07
C VAL A 265 -3.76 14.90 -7.67
N ALA A 266 -3.48 15.72 -6.66
CA ALA A 266 -3.32 15.27 -5.28
C ALA A 266 -4.60 14.58 -4.76
N VAL A 267 -5.77 15.18 -4.99
CA VAL A 267 -7.07 14.60 -4.61
C VAL A 267 -7.31 13.27 -5.33
N ALA A 268 -7.05 13.22 -6.63
CA ALA A 268 -7.18 11.99 -7.42
C ALA A 268 -6.25 10.88 -6.90
N LEU A 269 -5.00 11.20 -6.54
CA LEU A 269 -4.05 10.25 -5.97
C LEU A 269 -4.51 9.71 -4.61
N VAL A 270 -5.06 10.58 -3.74
CA VAL A 270 -5.64 10.15 -2.45
C VAL A 270 -6.83 9.23 -2.66
N TYR A 271 -7.71 9.54 -3.62
CA TYR A 271 -8.84 8.71 -3.97
C TYR A 271 -8.43 7.32 -4.47
N ILE A 272 -7.48 7.27 -5.42
CA ILE A 272 -6.92 6.03 -5.96
C ILE A 272 -6.25 5.22 -4.84
N ARG A 273 -5.51 5.88 -3.95
CA ARG A 273 -4.89 5.24 -2.77
C ARG A 273 -5.95 4.60 -1.87
N SER A 274 -7.03 5.30 -1.57
CA SER A 274 -8.13 4.77 -0.75
C SER A 274 -8.75 3.51 -1.37
N ARG A 275 -9.02 3.53 -2.68
CA ARG A 275 -9.51 2.33 -3.39
C ARG A 275 -8.51 1.17 -3.36
N ARG A 276 -7.23 1.43 -3.61
CA ARG A 276 -6.18 0.40 -3.59
C ARG A 276 -6.01 -0.22 -2.20
N VAL A 277 -6.01 0.58 -1.14
CA VAL A 277 -5.91 0.07 0.24
C VAL A 277 -7.07 -0.87 0.56
N ARG A 278 -8.29 -0.55 0.10
CA ARG A 278 -9.45 -1.46 0.25
C ARG A 278 -9.24 -2.77 -0.51
N GLN A 279 -8.77 -2.73 -1.75
CA GLN A 279 -8.48 -3.94 -2.53
C GLN A 279 -7.39 -4.79 -1.87
N ILE A 280 -6.32 -4.16 -1.40
CA ILE A 280 -5.21 -4.80 -0.68
C ILE A 280 -5.75 -5.52 0.56
N SER A 281 -6.54 -4.82 1.39
CA SER A 281 -7.13 -5.41 2.59
C SER A 281 -8.06 -6.60 2.31
N ARG A 282 -8.78 -6.57 1.18
CA ARG A 282 -9.64 -7.69 0.76
C ARG A 282 -8.80 -8.88 0.32
N ARG A 283 -7.75 -8.65 -0.47
CA ARG A 283 -6.84 -9.71 -0.93
C ARG A 283 -6.05 -10.33 0.21
N SER A 284 -5.55 -9.52 1.14
CA SER A 284 -4.84 -10.03 2.32
C SER A 284 -5.74 -10.89 3.20
N ARG A 285 -7.03 -10.52 3.31
CA ARG A 285 -8.03 -11.33 4.03
C ARG A 285 -8.33 -12.63 3.29
N ALA A 286 -8.55 -12.56 1.97
CA ALA A 286 -8.81 -13.75 1.16
C ALA A 286 -7.63 -14.74 1.15
N ALA A 287 -6.40 -14.24 1.26
CA ALA A 287 -5.19 -15.06 1.38
C ALA A 287 -4.85 -15.47 2.82
N GLN A 288 -5.65 -15.07 3.82
CA GLN A 288 -5.34 -15.35 5.20
C GLN A 288 -5.30 -16.86 5.44
N TRP A 289 -4.21 -17.30 6.07
CA TRP A 289 -3.98 -18.67 6.52
C TRP A 289 -5.02 -19.09 7.56
N VAL A 290 -5.64 -20.25 7.34
CA VAL A 290 -6.57 -20.91 8.25
C VAL A 290 -5.93 -22.23 8.67
N GLY A 291 -5.04 -22.15 9.65
CA GLY A 291 -4.34 -23.31 10.22
C GLY A 291 -3.53 -22.88 11.44
N PRO A 292 -2.82 -23.81 12.12
CA PRO A 292 -1.97 -23.45 13.25
C PRO A 292 -0.97 -22.38 12.81
N THR A 293 -0.90 -21.29 13.58
CA THR A 293 -0.02 -20.16 13.24
C THR A 293 1.43 -20.64 13.22
N PRO A 294 2.21 -20.33 12.18
CA PRO A 294 3.64 -20.61 12.20
C PRO A 294 4.22 -19.92 13.44
N LEU A 295 4.99 -20.66 14.25
CA LEU A 295 5.68 -20.13 15.42
C LEU A 295 6.48 -18.91 14.95
N SER A 296 6.14 -17.73 15.49
CA SER A 296 6.96 -16.56 15.27
C SER A 296 8.30 -16.86 15.93
N GLU A 297 9.38 -16.90 15.16
CA GLU A 297 10.74 -16.92 15.71
C GLU A 297 10.82 -15.73 16.68
N GLU A 298 10.93 -16.06 17.96
CA GLU A 298 11.26 -15.12 19.02
C GLU A 298 12.55 -14.43 18.57
N PRO A 299 12.60 -13.08 18.51
CA PRO A 299 13.81 -12.39 18.08
C PRO A 299 14.97 -12.89 18.96
N PRO A 300 16.16 -13.17 18.38
CA PRO A 300 17.29 -13.62 19.19
C PRO A 300 17.48 -12.62 20.33
N ALA A 301 17.48 -13.12 21.56
CA ALA A 301 17.83 -12.33 22.72
C ALA A 301 19.19 -11.69 22.43
N VAL A 302 19.19 -10.36 22.41
CA VAL A 302 20.36 -9.52 22.11
C VAL A 302 21.49 -9.83 23.08
#